data_AF-A0A0P9CWM3-F1
#
_entry.id   AF-A0A0P9CWM3-F1
#
_cell.length_a   1.000
_cell.length_b   1.000
_cell.length_c   1.000
_cell.angle_alpha   90.00
_cell.angle_beta   90.00
_cell.angle_gamma   90.00
#
_symmetry.space_group_name_H-M   'P 1'
#
loop_
_entity.id
_entity.type
_entity.pdbx_description
1 polymer ?
#
loop_
_entity_poly.entity_id
_entity_poly.type
_entity_poly.pdbx_seq_one_letter_code
_entity_poly.pdbx_strand_id
1 'polypeptide(L)'
;MPLLIEYNPHIVAALGRTAALSAGEHAFVEAALDAVWPAVAKLRAGGIDIAGAEWGMLAPALQRAALRRAHARLAPGATLELQHVEQARAVIARGVGGQLDLPGGVALHVGYGGSFTLGAALAPDGPQ
;
A
#
# COMPACT_ATOMS: atom_id res chain seq x y z
N MET A 1 -21.55 -21.37 6.67
CA MET A 1 -21.08 -21.65 8.05
C MET A 1 -21.48 -23.01 8.64
N PRO A 2 -22.47 -23.81 8.15
CA PRO A 2 -22.74 -25.13 8.74
C PRO A 2 -21.75 -26.23 8.29
N LEU A 3 -21.48 -26.32 6.98
CA LEU A 3 -20.71 -27.40 6.38
C LEU A 3 -19.28 -27.57 6.94
N LEU A 4 -18.57 -26.49 7.26
CA LEU A 4 -17.19 -26.58 7.78
C LEU A 4 -17.12 -27.10 9.22
N ILE A 5 -18.19 -26.94 10.01
CA ILE A 5 -18.26 -27.43 11.39
C ILE A 5 -18.43 -28.94 11.40
N GLU A 6 -19.16 -29.51 10.43
CA GLU A 6 -19.31 -30.96 10.26
C GLU A 6 -17.96 -31.64 9.94
N TYR A 7 -17.09 -30.99 9.16
CA TYR A 7 -15.75 -31.52 8.86
C TYR A 7 -14.73 -31.30 9.97
N ASN A 8 -14.84 -30.20 10.72
CA ASN A 8 -13.97 -29.92 11.85
C ASN A 8 -14.73 -29.09 12.90
N PRO A 9 -15.15 -29.70 14.03
CA PRO A 9 -15.92 -28.99 15.06
C PRO A 9 -15.12 -27.85 15.72
N HIS A 10 -13.79 -27.82 15.56
CA HIS A 10 -12.92 -26.78 16.09
C HIS A 10 -12.58 -25.68 15.07
N ILE A 11 -13.17 -25.69 13.87
CA ILE A 11 -12.84 -24.73 12.79
C ILE A 11 -13.02 -23.28 13.23
N VAL A 12 -14.10 -22.97 13.96
CA VAL A 12 -14.38 -21.61 14.45
C VAL A 12 -13.30 -21.15 15.42
N ALA A 13 -12.89 -22.02 16.36
CA ALA A 13 -11.84 -21.73 17.32
C ALA A 13 -10.46 -21.58 16.64
N ALA A 14 -10.17 -22.40 15.63
CA ALA A 14 -8.94 -22.31 14.85
C ALA A 14 -8.86 -20.99 14.07
N LEU A 15 -9.92 -20.63 13.35
CA LEU A 15 -10.02 -19.36 12.61
C LEU A 15 -9.92 -18.17 13.56
N GLY A 16 -10.58 -18.24 14.73
CA GLY A 16 -10.49 -17.20 15.76
C GLY A 16 -9.05 -16.98 16.25
N ARG A 17 -8.30 -18.06 16.51
CA ARG A 17 -6.88 -17.97 16.88
C ARG A 17 -6.03 -17.36 15.75
N THR A 18 -6.24 -17.80 14.51
CA THR A 18 -5.52 -17.24 13.35
C THR A 18 -5.83 -15.75 13.19
N ALA A 19 -7.10 -15.34 13.27
CA ALA A 19 -7.48 -13.94 13.19
C ALA A 19 -6.85 -13.09 14.29
N ALA A 20 -6.79 -13.60 15.54
CA ALA A 20 -6.14 -12.91 16.64
C ALA A 20 -4.63 -12.74 16.42
N LEU A 21 -3.94 -13.77 15.94
CA LEU A 21 -2.52 -13.70 15.60
C LEU A 21 -2.27 -12.71 14.47
N SER A 22 -3.04 -12.81 13.37
CA SER A 22 -2.91 -11.89 12.23
C SER A 22 -3.23 -10.45 12.60
N ALA A 23 -4.15 -10.20 13.53
CA ALA A 23 -4.42 -8.86 14.05
C ALA A 23 -3.20 -8.31 14.81
N GLY A 24 -2.53 -9.12 15.63
CA GLY A 24 -1.30 -8.74 16.32
C GLY A 24 -0.15 -8.43 15.36
N GLU A 25 0.06 -9.28 14.35
CA GLU A 25 1.06 -9.06 13.30
C GLU A 25 0.75 -7.79 12.49
N HIS A 26 -0.53 -7.55 12.16
CA HIS A 26 -0.95 -6.35 11.45
C HIS A 26 -0.70 -5.09 12.28
N ALA A 27 -1.02 -5.11 13.58
CA ALA A 27 -0.75 -4.00 14.48
C ALA A 27 0.76 -3.68 14.57
N PHE A 28 1.61 -4.70 14.61
CA PHE A 28 3.06 -4.51 14.55
C PHE A 28 3.51 -3.85 13.25
N VAL A 29 3.00 -4.29 12.10
CA VAL A 29 3.31 -3.69 10.79
C VAL A 29 2.86 -2.23 10.73
N GLU A 30 1.67 -1.90 11.21
CA GLU A 30 1.17 -0.52 11.24
C GLU A 30 2.03 0.38 12.14
N ALA A 31 2.41 -0.09 13.34
CA ALA A 31 3.28 0.67 14.24
C ALA A 31 4.70 0.87 13.66
N ALA A 32 5.25 -0.15 13.00
CA ALA A 32 6.52 -0.04 12.30
C ALA A 32 6.42 0.94 11.12
N LEU A 33 5.29 0.94 10.40
CA LEU A 33 5.04 1.90 9.34
C LEU A 33 4.92 3.32 9.89
N ASP A 34 4.22 3.53 11.01
CA ASP A 34 4.10 4.85 11.66
C ASP A 34 5.46 5.47 11.98
N ALA A 35 6.40 4.65 12.45
CA ALA A 35 7.75 5.11 12.78
C ALA A 35 8.53 5.60 11.55
N VAL A 36 8.39 4.93 10.40
CA VAL A 36 9.17 5.25 9.19
C VAL A 36 8.44 6.17 8.20
N TRP A 37 7.11 6.29 8.33
CA TRP A 37 6.26 7.04 7.41
C TRP A 37 6.73 8.49 7.18
N PRO A 38 7.11 9.29 8.20
CA PRO A 38 7.56 10.66 7.99
C PRO A 38 8.82 10.79 7.13
N ALA A 39 9.66 9.75 7.09
CA ALA A 39 10.86 9.73 6.26
C ALA A 39 10.56 9.28 4.83
N VAL A 40 9.61 8.35 4.66
CA VAL A 40 9.29 7.73 3.37
C VAL A 40 8.35 8.62 2.53
N ALA A 41 7.38 9.28 3.17
CA ALA A 41 6.25 9.91 2.49
C ALA A 41 6.17 11.42 2.77
N LYS A 42 5.96 12.20 1.71
CA LYS A 42 5.71 13.64 1.78
C LYS A 42 4.32 13.94 1.24
N LEU A 43 3.52 14.62 2.05
CA LEU A 43 2.20 15.08 1.64
C LEU A 43 2.34 16.31 0.75
N ARG A 44 1.58 16.36 -0.34
CA ARG A 44 1.43 17.53 -1.21
C ARG A 44 -0.03 17.83 -1.49
N ALA A 45 -0.30 18.95 -2.15
CA ALA A 45 -1.65 19.24 -2.63
C ALA A 45 -2.11 18.14 -3.60
N GLY A 46 -3.18 17.44 -3.23
CA GLY A 46 -3.81 16.41 -4.06
C GLY A 46 -3.01 15.11 -4.24
N GLY A 47 -1.97 14.85 -3.44
CA GLY A 47 -1.15 13.66 -3.60
C GLY A 47 -0.16 13.39 -2.48
N ILE A 48 0.58 12.29 -2.63
CA ILE A 48 1.62 11.82 -1.73
C ILE A 48 2.82 11.41 -2.57
N ASP A 49 3.97 11.99 -2.26
CA ASP A 49 5.24 11.64 -2.90
C ASP A 49 5.99 10.67 -1.99
N ILE A 50 6.51 9.60 -2.58
CA ILE A 50 7.27 8.55 -1.90
C ILE A 50 8.71 8.58 -2.38
N ALA A 51 9.63 8.68 -1.43
CA ALA A 51 11.06 8.74 -1.70
C ALA A 51 11.61 7.34 -2.02
N GLY A 52 12.31 7.22 -3.15
CA GLY A 52 12.71 5.92 -3.72
C GLY A 52 13.74 5.17 -2.88
N ALA A 53 14.71 5.88 -2.29
CA ALA A 53 15.75 5.28 -1.46
C ALA A 53 15.15 4.66 -0.19
N GLU A 54 14.28 5.42 0.49
CA GLU A 54 13.58 5.02 1.70
C GLU A 54 12.60 3.88 1.40
N TRP A 55 11.87 3.95 0.28
CA TRP A 55 11.02 2.87 -0.20
C TRP A 55 11.79 1.57 -0.45
N GLY A 56 12.97 1.66 -1.07
CA GLY A 56 13.83 0.52 -1.37
C GLY A 56 14.34 -0.21 -0.12
N MET A 57 14.44 0.48 1.01
CA MET A 57 14.82 -0.10 2.31
C MET A 57 13.64 -0.76 3.04
N LEU A 58 12.39 -0.50 2.64
CA LEU A 58 11.23 -1.07 3.29
C LEU A 58 11.11 -2.57 3.01
N ALA A 59 10.83 -3.34 4.06
CA ALA A 59 10.39 -4.72 3.90
C ALA A 59 9.09 -4.80 3.06
N PRO A 60 8.84 -5.90 2.32
CA PRO A 60 7.63 -6.04 1.50
C PRO A 60 6.31 -5.83 2.25
N ALA A 61 6.23 -6.18 3.54
CA ALA A 61 5.05 -5.91 4.36
C ALA A 61 4.80 -4.41 4.56
N LEU A 62 5.85 -3.62 4.81
CA LEU A 62 5.79 -2.18 4.96
C LEU A 62 5.48 -1.47 3.64
N GLN A 63 6.04 -1.95 2.52
CA GLN A 63 5.69 -1.46 1.18
C GLN A 63 4.18 -1.61 0.90
N ARG A 64 3.62 -2.79 1.19
CA ARG A 64 2.18 -3.04 1.03
C ARG A 64 1.33 -2.14 1.93
N ALA A 65 1.72 -2.01 3.19
CA ALA A 65 1.02 -1.15 4.15
C ALA A 65 1.09 0.34 3.75
N ALA A 66 2.25 0.81 3.29
CA ALA A 66 2.45 2.17 2.81
C ALA A 66 1.55 2.51 1.62
N LEU A 67 1.44 1.61 0.64
CA LEU A 67 0.54 1.80 -0.51
C LEU A 67 -0.93 1.88 -0.09
N ARG A 68 -1.37 0.98 0.81
CA ARG A 68 -2.74 1.01 1.35
C ARG A 68 -3.02 2.29 2.12
N ARG A 69 -2.08 2.73 2.96
CA ARG A 69 -2.19 3.97 3.74
C ARG A 69 -2.27 5.20 2.83
N ALA A 70 -1.39 5.27 1.82
CA ALA A 70 -1.40 6.36 0.85
C ALA A 70 -2.73 6.41 0.09
N HIS A 71 -3.18 5.27 -0.42
CA HIS A 71 -4.43 5.14 -1.17
C HIS A 71 -5.66 5.50 -0.32
N ALA A 72 -5.77 4.93 0.89
CA ALA A 72 -6.90 5.19 1.79
C ALA A 72 -7.03 6.68 2.17
N ARG A 73 -5.90 7.41 2.20
CA ARG A 73 -5.90 8.85 2.43
C ARG A 73 -6.37 9.66 1.22
N LEU A 74 -6.13 9.17 0.01
CA LEU A 74 -6.45 9.87 -1.25
C LEU A 74 -7.85 9.54 -1.78
N ALA A 75 -8.32 8.30 -1.57
CA ALA A 75 -9.64 7.83 -1.99
C ALA A 75 -10.39 7.17 -0.82
N PRO A 76 -10.80 7.96 0.20
CA PRO A 76 -11.56 7.43 1.31
C PRO A 76 -12.85 6.78 0.79
N GLY A 77 -13.05 5.50 1.10
CA GLY A 77 -14.20 4.71 0.65
C GLY A 77 -13.95 3.81 -0.57
N ALA A 78 -12.81 3.96 -1.26
CA ALA A 78 -12.36 2.98 -2.24
C ALA A 78 -11.48 1.90 -1.58
N THR A 79 -11.65 0.64 -1.98
CA THR A 79 -10.86 -0.48 -1.46
C THR A 79 -9.69 -0.81 -2.37
N LEU A 80 -8.47 -0.84 -1.82
CA LEU A 80 -7.28 -1.30 -2.53
C LEU A 80 -7.01 -2.78 -2.22
N GLU A 81 -7.48 -3.66 -3.09
CA GLU A 81 -7.25 -5.10 -2.97
C GLU A 81 -5.77 -5.50 -3.14
N LEU A 82 -5.42 -6.69 -2.68
CA LEU A 82 -4.04 -7.21 -2.74
C LEU A 82 -3.45 -7.19 -4.17
N GLN A 83 -4.25 -7.56 -5.18
CA GLN A 83 -3.78 -7.54 -6.57
C GLN A 83 -3.32 -6.15 -7.03
N HIS A 84 -4.06 -5.10 -6.68
CA HIS A 84 -3.69 -3.72 -7.01
C HIS A 84 -2.41 -3.30 -6.29
N VAL A 85 -2.26 -3.71 -5.02
CA VAL A 85 -1.04 -3.44 -4.24
C VAL A 85 0.18 -4.10 -4.89
N GLU A 86 0.09 -5.38 -5.27
CA GLU A 86 1.21 -6.08 -5.90
C GLU A 86 1.51 -5.54 -7.31
N GLN A 87 0.49 -5.16 -8.07
CA GLN A 87 0.67 -4.49 -9.36
C GLN A 87 1.40 -3.15 -9.19
N ALA A 88 1.01 -2.33 -8.22
CA ALA A 88 1.71 -1.09 -7.90
C ALA A 88 3.17 -1.34 -7.53
N ARG A 89 3.46 -2.32 -6.67
CA ARG A 89 4.83 -2.71 -6.32
C ARG A 89 5.64 -3.15 -7.54
N ALA A 90 5.03 -3.93 -8.45
CA ALA A 90 5.69 -4.38 -9.67
C ALA A 90 5.98 -3.22 -10.63
N VAL A 91 5.08 -2.25 -10.77
CA VAL A 91 5.28 -1.04 -11.57
C VAL A 91 6.41 -0.19 -10.98
N ILE A 92 6.43 0.02 -9.67
CA ILE A 92 7.51 0.75 -8.98
C ILE A 92 8.86 0.05 -9.18
N ALA A 93 8.89 -1.28 -9.08
CA ALA A 93 10.12 -2.07 -9.24
C ALA A 93 10.67 -2.04 -10.68
N ARG A 94 9.83 -1.82 -11.70
CA ARG A 94 10.28 -1.64 -13.10
C ARG A 94 11.00 -0.29 -13.30
N GLY A 95 10.75 0.69 -12.44
CA GLY A 95 11.41 1.99 -12.47
C GLY A 95 10.69 3.04 -13.31
N VAL A 96 11.46 4.01 -13.79
CA VAL A 96 10.98 5.27 -14.38
C VAL A 96 9.98 5.06 -15.51
N GLY A 97 8.94 5.88 -15.56
CA GLY A 97 7.90 5.83 -16.59
C GLY A 97 6.79 4.81 -16.32
N GLY A 98 6.89 4.07 -15.21
CA GLY A 98 5.79 3.25 -14.71
C GLY A 98 4.58 4.11 -14.34
N GLN A 99 3.40 3.75 -14.85
CA GLN A 99 2.13 4.37 -14.49
C GLN A 99 1.09 3.30 -14.19
N LEU A 100 0.19 3.58 -13.24
CA LEU A 100 -0.90 2.68 -12.88
C LEU A 100 -2.09 3.48 -12.32
N ASP A 101 -3.28 3.23 -12.84
CA ASP A 101 -4.51 3.72 -12.24
C ASP A 101 -5.00 2.75 -11.16
N LEU A 102 -5.20 3.27 -9.95
CA LEU A 102 -5.70 2.54 -8.80
C LEU A 102 -7.20 2.85 -8.57
N PRO A 103 -7.93 1.96 -7.88
CA PRO A 103 -9.33 2.20 -7.51
C PRO A 103 -9.56 3.58 -6.90
N GLY A 104 -10.73 4.17 -7.15
CA GLY A 104 -11.05 5.51 -6.64
C GLY A 104 -10.35 6.66 -7.37
N GLY A 105 -9.80 6.43 -8.57
CA GLY A 105 -9.22 7.46 -9.43
C GLY A 105 -7.84 7.95 -8.98
N VAL A 106 -7.14 7.16 -8.17
CA VAL A 106 -5.79 7.49 -7.70
C VAL A 106 -4.79 7.03 -8.73
N ALA A 107 -4.05 7.96 -9.36
CA ALA A 107 -2.98 7.60 -10.29
C ALA A 107 -1.66 7.41 -9.54
N LEU A 108 -0.87 6.42 -9.96
CA LEU A 108 0.49 6.17 -9.53
C LEU A 108 1.46 6.49 -10.67
N HIS A 109 2.50 7.25 -10.39
CA HIS A 109 3.53 7.62 -11.37
C HIS A 109 4.93 7.42 -10.79
N VAL A 110 5.77 6.64 -11.47
CA VAL A 110 7.15 6.37 -11.06
C VAL A 110 8.10 7.36 -11.73
N GLY A 111 8.74 8.18 -10.89
CA GLY A 111 9.77 9.13 -11.28
C GLY A 111 11.18 8.55 -11.20
N TYR A 112 12.17 9.42 -11.27
CA TYR A 112 13.58 9.06 -11.23
C TYR A 112 14.01 8.53 -9.85
N GLY A 113 15.06 7.70 -9.84
CA GLY A 113 15.63 7.14 -8.60
C GLY A 113 14.67 6.22 -7.84
N GLY A 114 13.66 5.67 -8.50
CA GLY A 114 12.63 4.83 -7.87
C GLY A 114 11.64 5.59 -7.00
N SER A 115 11.69 6.93 -6.99
CA SER A 115 10.64 7.75 -6.37
C SER A 115 9.33 7.60 -7.14
N PHE A 116 8.21 7.78 -6.48
CA PHE A 116 6.91 7.72 -7.14
C PHE A 116 5.89 8.58 -6.41
N THR A 117 4.82 8.93 -7.09
CA THR A 117 3.74 9.75 -6.55
C THR A 117 2.41 9.01 -6.65
N LEU A 118 1.54 9.20 -5.66
CA LEU A 118 0.14 8.81 -5.72
C LEU A 118 -0.74 10.06 -5.67
N GLY A 119 -1.82 10.08 -6.44
CA GLY A 119 -2.83 11.14 -6.40
C GLY A 119 -3.09 11.73 -7.78
N ALA A 120 -3.62 12.95 -7.82
CA ALA A 120 -3.78 13.65 -9.08
C ALA A 120 -2.41 13.80 -9.75
N ALA A 121 -2.33 13.46 -11.04
CA ALA A 121 -1.13 13.63 -11.84
C ALA A 121 -0.62 15.06 -11.65
N LEU A 122 0.66 15.23 -11.29
CA LEU A 122 1.28 16.55 -11.38
C LEU A 122 1.14 16.98 -12.84
N ALA A 123 0.59 18.17 -13.09
CA ALA A 123 0.74 18.77 -14.40
C ALA A 123 2.25 18.76 -14.71
N PRO A 124 2.68 18.29 -15.89
CA PRO A 124 4.10 18.27 -16.22
C PRO A 124 4.65 19.68 -16.01
N ASP A 125 5.73 19.80 -15.23
CA ASP A 125 6.49 21.04 -15.14
C ASP A 125 6.84 21.43 -16.59
N GLY A 126 6.38 22.61 -16.99
CA GLY A 126 6.61 23.16 -18.33
C GLY A 126 8.12 23.19 -18.66
N PRO A 127 8.48 23.21 -19.95
CA PRO A 127 9.87 23.01 -20.36
C PRO A 127 10.78 24.07 -19.73
N GLN A 128 11.88 23.59 -19.12
CA GLN A 128 13.08 24.39 -18.85
C GLN A 128 13.80 24.74 -20.15
#